data_AF-A0A2V8KTH8-F1
#
_entry.id   AF-A0A2V8KTH8-F1
#
_cell.length_a   1.000
_cell.length_b   1.000
_cell.length_c   1.000
_cell.angle_alpha   90.00
_cell.angle_beta   90.00
_cell.angle_gamma   90.00
#
_symmetry.space_group_name_H-M   'P 1'
#
loop_
_entity.id
_entity.type
_entity.pdbx_description
1 polymer ?
#
loop_
_entity_poly.entity_id
_entity_poly.type
_entity_poly.pdbx_seq_one_letter_code
_entity_poly.pdbx_strand_id
1 'polypeptide(L)'
;MASHVLFRGSSFKESKNTRSSGAAGLRFRCVNALKISYKTMTGNYPNLLRVTKNERLRLGLAPVIAKHGLHELDIFSDSALIHLLETHPRDQLQAFTMGTDWENRHEWQPVDTAGASGVDLFNAVSKGHLWFNIFRVHLFHSPFRDLLNRLFSELTEANPDFHCFNQTGTLIVSSPKALVYYHADAQPNLLWHVRGSKRVWVYPAEDAELIDQELMEDIFASYIDEEVPYRREFDEKAIVFDLNPGEVISWPQNSPHRIRNVGGLNVSFSTIYETEPSSRRKLTYCANRLLRRTYHLPARSTKETGISARLKCLTYRGFRKLGLVPVPPRRAYITRLRINPEAAGGFEPIDDGPVLTEFSKKEFVLKKDRWGRLAAVAQAKPR
;
A
#
# COMPACT_ATOMS: atom_id res chain seq x y z
N MET A 1 -7.67 11.43 22.46
CA MET A 1 -6.63 11.84 23.42
C MET A 1 -5.30 11.77 22.70
N ALA A 2 -4.67 12.92 22.49
CA ALA A 2 -3.36 13.02 21.89
C ALA A 2 -2.31 12.86 23.00
N SER A 3 -1.40 11.91 22.86
CA SER A 3 -0.29 11.71 23.78
C SER A 3 1.02 11.95 23.02
N HIS A 4 1.62 13.10 23.30
CA HIS A 4 3.01 13.40 22.99
C HIS A 4 3.92 12.50 23.84
N VAL A 5 4.90 11.85 23.23
CA VAL A 5 5.99 11.17 23.95
C VAL A 5 7.32 11.75 23.47
N LEU A 6 8.00 12.42 24.40
CA LEU A 6 9.36 12.95 24.28
C LEU A 6 10.36 11.81 24.45
N PHE A 7 11.28 11.63 23.49
CA PHE A 7 12.42 10.73 23.62
C PHE A 7 13.57 11.44 24.36
N ARG A 8 13.98 10.90 25.52
CA ARG A 8 15.29 11.17 26.14
C ARG A 8 16.25 10.03 25.78
N GLY A 9 17.41 10.40 25.24
CA GLY A 9 18.46 9.47 24.86
C GLY A 9 19.21 8.88 26.05
N SER A 10 19.65 7.64 25.91
CA SER A 10 20.66 7.03 26.77
C SER A 10 21.70 6.28 25.91
N SER A 11 22.95 6.54 26.24
CA SER A 11 24.18 6.14 25.55
C SER A 11 24.40 4.62 25.60
N PHE A 12 24.70 4.00 24.46
CA PHE A 12 25.14 2.61 24.39
C PHE A 12 26.68 2.53 24.46
N LYS A 13 27.21 1.81 25.45
CA LYS A 13 28.64 1.45 25.54
C LYS A 13 28.93 0.24 24.65
N GLU A 14 29.96 0.34 23.81
CA GLU A 14 30.52 -0.78 23.05
C GLU A 14 31.25 -1.77 23.97
N SER A 15 31.00 -3.07 23.79
CA SER A 15 31.89 -4.14 24.22
C SER A 15 32.60 -4.75 23.01
N LYS A 16 33.92 -4.96 23.14
CA LYS A 16 34.80 -5.53 22.12
C LYS A 16 34.82 -7.07 22.17
N ASN A 17 35.25 -7.65 21.05
CA ASN A 17 35.68 -9.05 20.77
C ASN A 17 34.55 -10.05 20.44
N THR A 18 34.62 -10.94 19.43
CA THR A 18 35.73 -11.55 18.65
C THR A 18 35.29 -11.96 17.21
N ARG A 19 36.28 -12.38 16.41
CA ARG A 19 36.34 -12.62 14.95
C ARG A 19 35.30 -13.59 14.33
N SER A 20 34.63 -13.14 13.25
CA SER A 20 34.28 -13.94 12.07
C SER A 20 34.44 -13.09 10.79
N SER A 21 35.63 -13.16 10.19
CA SER A 21 36.08 -12.23 9.14
C SER A 21 35.94 -12.85 7.75
N GLY A 22 35.02 -12.29 6.96
CA GLY A 22 34.86 -12.56 5.53
C GLY A 22 33.56 -11.95 5.01
N ALA A 23 32.46 -12.69 5.12
CA ALA A 23 31.14 -12.26 4.61
C ALA A 23 30.45 -11.19 5.49
N ALA A 24 30.56 -11.30 6.81
CA ALA A 24 29.96 -10.32 7.73
C ALA A 24 30.63 -8.94 7.62
N GLY A 25 31.95 -8.90 7.49
CA GLY A 25 32.72 -7.65 7.33
C GLY A 25 32.39 -6.88 6.04
N LEU A 26 32.15 -7.60 4.93
CA LEU A 26 31.70 -6.99 3.67
C LEU A 26 30.25 -6.47 3.78
N ARG A 27 29.35 -7.24 4.42
CA ARG A 27 27.96 -6.83 4.67
C ARG A 27 27.87 -5.56 5.53
N PHE A 28 28.63 -5.49 6.64
CA PHE A 28 28.66 -4.31 7.51
C PHE A 28 29.24 -3.07 6.82
N ARG A 29 30.30 -3.22 6.00
CA ARG A 29 30.89 -2.11 5.24
C ARG A 29 29.95 -1.59 4.15
N CYS A 30 29.25 -2.48 3.44
CA CYS A 30 28.25 -2.09 2.43
C CYS A 30 27.09 -1.33 3.07
N VAL A 31 26.52 -1.85 4.16
CA VAL A 31 25.41 -1.21 4.88
C VAL A 31 25.80 0.16 5.44
N ASN A 32 27.03 0.33 5.94
CA ASN A 32 27.50 1.63 6.44
C ASN A 32 27.78 2.64 5.32
N ALA A 33 28.34 2.21 4.20
CA ALA A 33 28.52 3.08 3.02
C ALA A 33 27.15 3.54 2.45
N LEU A 34 26.17 2.63 2.40
CA LEU A 34 24.80 2.94 1.99
C LEU A 34 24.09 3.91 2.96
N LYS A 35 24.29 3.74 4.28
CA LYS A 35 23.74 4.66 5.30
C LYS A 35 24.27 6.10 5.14
N ILE A 36 25.55 6.27 4.83
CA ILE A 36 26.16 7.59 4.63
C ILE A 36 25.58 8.25 3.37
N SER A 37 25.46 7.52 2.26
CA SER A 37 24.87 8.01 1.01
C SER A 37 23.38 8.34 1.14
N TYR A 38 22.62 7.59 1.94
CA TYR A 38 21.18 7.83 2.14
C TYR A 38 20.91 9.09 2.98
N LYS A 39 21.75 9.36 3.98
CA LYS A 39 21.66 10.56 4.81
C LYS A 39 21.94 11.85 4.03
N THR A 40 22.68 11.76 2.93
CA THR A 40 22.93 12.88 1.99
C THR A 40 21.81 13.11 0.97
N MET A 41 20.78 12.24 0.89
CA MET A 41 19.63 12.43 -0.02
C MET A 41 18.49 13.26 0.55
N THR A 42 18.67 13.88 1.73
CA THR A 42 17.67 14.79 2.31
C THR A 42 17.92 16.20 1.81
N GLY A 43 16.97 16.75 1.06
CA GLY A 43 17.09 18.08 0.49
C GLY A 43 15.77 18.55 -0.11
N ASN A 44 15.63 19.86 -0.21
CA ASN A 44 14.50 20.54 -0.85
C ASN A 44 14.43 20.07 -2.32
N TYR A 45 13.49 19.16 -2.65
CA TYR A 45 13.33 18.67 -4.02
C TYR A 45 13.02 19.84 -4.98
N PRO A 46 13.40 19.78 -6.27
CA PRO A 46 12.93 20.75 -7.27
C PRO A 46 11.44 20.58 -7.52
N ASN A 47 10.86 21.38 -8.44
CA ASN A 47 9.49 21.13 -8.90
C ASN A 47 9.44 19.77 -9.61
N LEU A 48 8.62 18.86 -9.08
CA LEU A 48 8.51 17.50 -9.56
C LEU A 48 7.34 17.33 -10.53
N LEU A 49 6.29 18.13 -10.44
CA LEU A 49 5.12 18.03 -11.30
C LEU A 49 5.35 18.75 -12.64
N ARG A 50 5.34 17.98 -13.73
CA ARG A 50 5.55 18.45 -15.12
C ARG A 50 4.24 18.38 -15.91
N VAL A 51 3.21 18.98 -15.36
CA VAL A 51 1.83 18.79 -15.80
C VAL A 51 1.19 20.13 -16.19
N THR A 52 0.35 20.11 -17.23
CA THR A 52 -0.43 21.27 -17.69
C THR A 52 -1.52 21.64 -16.69
N LYS A 53 -2.03 22.88 -16.75
CA LYS A 53 -3.12 23.32 -15.87
C LYS A 53 -4.35 22.40 -15.94
N ASN A 54 -4.71 21.94 -17.15
CA ASN A 54 -5.86 21.07 -17.36
C ASN A 54 -5.67 19.68 -16.74
N GLU A 55 -4.48 19.08 -16.89
CA GLU A 55 -4.18 17.78 -16.27
C GLU A 55 -4.22 17.87 -14.74
N ARG A 56 -3.69 18.95 -14.15
CA ARG A 56 -3.70 19.16 -12.69
C ARG A 56 -5.11 19.15 -12.11
N LEU A 57 -6.04 19.85 -12.76
CA LEU A 57 -7.43 19.92 -12.30
C LEU A 57 -8.18 18.59 -12.42
N ARG A 58 -7.63 17.62 -13.17
CA ARG A 58 -8.23 16.31 -13.39
C ARG A 58 -7.58 15.20 -12.56
N LEU A 59 -6.40 15.44 -11.96
CA LEU A 59 -5.73 14.47 -11.11
C LEU A 59 -6.65 14.04 -9.94
N GLY A 60 -6.89 12.74 -9.85
CA GLY A 60 -7.77 12.12 -8.84
C GLY A 60 -9.27 12.29 -9.08
N LEU A 61 -9.66 12.98 -10.17
CA LEU A 61 -11.05 13.21 -10.55
C LEU A 61 -11.43 12.54 -11.88
N ALA A 62 -10.44 12.20 -12.70
CA ALA A 62 -10.64 11.52 -13.97
C ALA A 62 -9.48 10.56 -14.28
N PRO A 63 -9.70 9.57 -15.16
CA PRO A 63 -8.62 8.77 -15.73
C PRO A 63 -7.70 9.68 -16.56
N VAL A 64 -6.50 9.99 -16.04
CA VAL A 64 -5.53 10.86 -16.71
C VAL A 64 -4.10 10.40 -16.40
N ILE A 65 -3.23 10.47 -17.41
CA ILE A 65 -1.78 10.36 -17.27
C ILE A 65 -1.18 11.76 -17.35
N ALA A 66 -0.21 12.04 -16.49
CA ALA A 66 0.55 13.28 -16.51
C ALA A 66 2.02 13.03 -16.15
N LYS A 67 2.93 13.98 -16.42
CA LYS A 67 4.38 13.79 -16.23
C LYS A 67 4.92 14.28 -14.88
N HIS A 68 5.97 13.64 -14.38
CA HIS A 68 6.69 14.04 -13.17
C HIS A 68 8.19 13.68 -13.18
N GLY A 69 8.96 14.27 -12.26
CA GLY A 69 10.41 14.09 -12.13
C GLY A 69 10.90 12.97 -11.20
N LEU A 70 10.02 12.24 -10.49
CA LEU A 70 10.45 11.26 -9.47
C LEU A 70 11.44 10.19 -9.97
N HIS A 71 11.30 9.75 -11.22
CA HIS A 71 12.15 8.73 -11.83
C HIS A 71 13.63 9.14 -11.96
N GLU A 72 13.92 10.43 -11.81
CA GLU A 72 15.28 10.99 -11.86
C GLU A 72 15.92 11.10 -10.47
N LEU A 73 15.19 10.78 -9.39
CA LEU A 73 15.69 10.94 -8.02
C LEU A 73 16.49 9.71 -7.56
N ASP A 74 17.66 9.95 -6.97
CA ASP A 74 18.56 8.91 -6.48
C ASP A 74 17.96 8.02 -5.37
N ILE A 75 16.92 8.49 -4.68
CA ILE A 75 16.19 7.70 -3.66
C ILE A 75 15.51 6.45 -4.24
N PHE A 76 15.42 6.34 -5.58
CA PHE A 76 14.87 5.20 -6.29
C PHE A 76 15.94 4.34 -7.01
N SER A 77 17.23 4.67 -6.81
CA SER A 77 18.33 3.83 -7.27
C SER A 77 18.33 2.45 -6.62
N ASP A 78 18.99 1.46 -7.22
CA ASP A 78 19.08 0.10 -6.67
C ASP A 78 19.66 0.12 -5.24
N SER A 79 20.72 0.91 -5.02
CA SER A 79 21.37 1.04 -3.71
C SER A 79 20.42 1.63 -2.65
N ALA A 80 19.64 2.65 -3.01
CA ALA A 80 18.65 3.25 -2.12
C ALA A 80 17.48 2.29 -1.83
N LEU A 81 16.99 1.57 -2.83
CA LEU A 81 15.92 0.57 -2.66
C LEU A 81 16.38 -0.61 -1.80
N ILE A 82 17.59 -1.13 -2.02
CA ILE A 82 18.19 -2.18 -1.18
C ILE A 82 18.31 -1.69 0.26
N HIS A 83 18.80 -0.46 0.47
CA HIS A 83 18.92 0.12 1.82
C HIS A 83 17.55 0.27 2.50
N LEU A 84 16.55 0.72 1.76
CA LEU A 84 15.18 0.84 2.24
C LEU A 84 14.60 -0.53 2.61
N LEU A 85 14.77 -1.55 1.76
CA LEU A 85 14.32 -2.92 2.04
C LEU A 85 15.06 -3.56 3.23
N GLU A 86 16.31 -3.18 3.49
CA GLU A 86 17.07 -3.64 4.66
C GLU A 86 16.55 -3.01 5.96
N THR A 87 16.23 -1.72 5.93
CA THR A 87 16.00 -0.92 7.15
C THR A 87 14.54 -0.66 7.48
N HIS A 88 13.63 -0.85 6.52
CA HIS A 88 12.20 -0.65 6.75
C HIS A 88 11.63 -1.73 7.68
N PRO A 89 10.75 -1.39 8.63
CA PRO A 89 10.18 -2.37 9.55
C PRO A 89 9.49 -3.53 8.81
N ARG A 90 9.84 -4.76 9.19
CA ARG A 90 9.29 -5.98 8.56
C ARG A 90 7.78 -6.12 8.80
N ASP A 91 7.24 -5.47 9.83
CA ASP A 91 5.79 -5.40 10.06
C ASP A 91 5.04 -4.44 9.13
N GLN A 92 5.76 -3.64 8.34
CA GLN A 92 5.23 -2.68 7.36
C GLN A 92 5.66 -2.99 5.92
N LEU A 93 6.36 -4.12 5.70
CA LEU A 93 6.75 -4.61 4.38
C LEU A 93 5.99 -5.91 4.12
N GLN A 94 4.94 -5.82 3.31
CA GLN A 94 4.21 -6.99 2.86
C GLN A 94 4.81 -7.54 1.58
N ALA A 95 4.92 -8.86 1.48
CA ALA A 95 5.37 -9.55 0.30
C ALA A 95 4.32 -10.58 -0.11
N PHE A 96 4.05 -10.63 -1.42
CA PHE A 96 3.09 -11.56 -2.00
C PHE A 96 3.63 -12.13 -3.31
N THR A 97 3.26 -13.37 -3.61
CA THR A 97 3.37 -13.94 -4.95
C THR A 97 2.40 -13.25 -5.89
N MET A 98 2.71 -13.22 -7.18
CA MET A 98 1.80 -12.73 -8.21
C MET A 98 1.59 -13.79 -9.28
N GLY A 99 0.34 -13.91 -9.71
CA GLY A 99 -0.08 -14.91 -10.66
C GLY A 99 0.15 -14.53 -12.11
N THR A 100 -0.38 -15.37 -12.99
CA THR A 100 -0.35 -15.20 -14.44
C THR A 100 -1.73 -15.16 -15.08
N ASP A 101 -2.75 -15.59 -14.35
CA ASP A 101 -4.15 -15.60 -14.75
C ASP A 101 -4.95 -14.55 -13.95
N TRP A 102 -5.75 -13.75 -14.64
CA TRP A 102 -6.59 -12.70 -14.06
C TRP A 102 -7.75 -13.22 -13.22
N GLU A 103 -8.20 -14.44 -13.52
CA GLU A 103 -9.36 -15.06 -12.87
C GLU A 103 -8.92 -15.96 -11.70
N ASN A 104 -7.64 -16.35 -11.63
CA ASN A 104 -7.10 -17.21 -10.57
C ASN A 104 -6.44 -16.43 -9.43
N ARG A 105 -7.25 -15.76 -8.60
CA ARG A 105 -6.76 -15.00 -7.44
C ARG A 105 -6.00 -15.86 -6.41
N HIS A 106 -6.15 -17.19 -6.41
CA HIS A 106 -5.46 -18.07 -5.45
C HIS A 106 -3.93 -18.10 -5.63
N GLU A 107 -3.43 -17.61 -6.77
CA GLU A 107 -1.99 -17.41 -7.02
C GLU A 107 -1.42 -16.21 -6.24
N TRP A 108 -2.28 -15.35 -5.68
CA TRP A 108 -1.86 -14.27 -4.77
C TRP A 108 -1.76 -14.81 -3.33
N GLN A 109 -0.54 -15.13 -2.92
CA GLN A 109 -0.26 -15.72 -1.61
C GLN A 109 0.75 -14.87 -0.84
N PRO A 110 0.56 -14.70 0.48
CA PRO A 110 1.57 -14.02 1.29
C PRO A 110 2.89 -14.78 1.26
N VAL A 111 4.02 -14.08 1.33
CA VAL A 111 5.37 -14.65 1.41
C VAL A 111 6.07 -14.09 2.64
N ASP A 112 6.64 -14.96 3.46
CA ASP A 112 7.36 -14.55 4.67
C ASP A 112 8.73 -13.96 4.31
N THR A 113 9.09 -12.87 4.98
CA THR A 113 10.34 -12.12 4.73
C THR A 113 11.40 -12.36 5.81
N ALA A 114 11.13 -13.25 6.77
CA ALA A 114 12.06 -13.55 7.85
C ALA A 114 13.40 -14.06 7.30
N GLY A 115 14.49 -13.52 7.84
CA GLY A 115 15.86 -13.91 7.49
C GLY A 115 16.40 -13.30 6.18
N ALA A 116 15.56 -12.72 5.33
CA ALA A 116 16.00 -12.09 4.08
C ALA A 116 16.64 -10.70 4.34
N SER A 117 17.81 -10.46 3.77
CA SER A 117 18.42 -9.12 3.71
C SER A 117 17.74 -8.26 2.64
N GLY A 118 17.99 -6.95 2.64
CA GLY A 118 17.53 -6.03 1.61
C GLY A 118 18.02 -6.41 0.21
N VAL A 119 19.24 -6.97 0.11
CA VAL A 119 19.78 -7.50 -1.15
C VAL A 119 19.00 -8.74 -1.59
N ASP A 120 18.71 -9.67 -0.68
CA ASP A 120 17.94 -10.88 -1.00
C ASP A 120 16.53 -10.52 -1.47
N LEU A 121 15.86 -9.59 -0.76
CA LEU A 121 14.56 -9.06 -1.16
C LEU A 121 14.60 -8.43 -2.55
N PHE A 122 15.57 -7.53 -2.79
CA PHE A 122 15.70 -6.85 -4.07
C PHE A 122 15.96 -7.82 -5.23
N ASN A 123 16.85 -8.80 -5.03
CA ASN A 123 17.14 -9.83 -6.04
C ASN A 123 15.93 -10.71 -6.33
N ALA A 124 15.23 -11.15 -5.27
CA ALA A 124 14.03 -11.97 -5.40
C ALA A 124 12.94 -11.25 -6.21
N VAL A 125 12.63 -9.99 -5.89
CA VAL A 125 11.60 -9.23 -6.63
C VAL A 125 12.06 -8.84 -8.03
N SER A 126 13.35 -8.66 -8.29
CA SER A 126 13.86 -8.30 -9.62
C SER A 126 13.73 -9.42 -10.65
N LYS A 127 13.75 -10.68 -10.22
CA LYS A 127 13.74 -11.86 -11.11
C LYS A 127 12.47 -12.69 -11.00
N GLY A 128 11.83 -12.68 -9.84
CA GLY A 128 10.77 -13.61 -9.48
C GLY A 128 9.38 -13.24 -9.98
N HIS A 129 8.39 -13.65 -9.19
CA HIS A 129 6.97 -13.36 -9.38
C HIS A 129 6.41 -12.79 -8.07
N LEU A 130 7.00 -11.68 -7.63
CA LEU A 130 6.75 -11.07 -6.33
C LEU A 130 6.25 -9.63 -6.47
N TRP A 131 5.55 -9.21 -5.44
CA TRP A 131 5.08 -7.85 -5.26
C TRP A 131 5.22 -7.46 -3.80
N PHE A 132 5.94 -6.38 -3.57
CA PHE A 132 6.21 -5.81 -2.25
C PHE A 132 5.44 -4.52 -2.07
N ASN A 133 4.64 -4.48 -1.01
CA ASN A 133 3.97 -3.31 -0.50
C ASN A 133 4.72 -2.80 0.73
N ILE A 134 5.38 -1.65 0.59
CA ILE A 134 6.17 -1.04 1.65
C ILE A 134 5.38 0.15 2.17
N PHE A 135 4.64 -0.07 3.25
CA PHE A 135 3.68 0.90 3.76
C PHE A 135 4.33 2.03 4.53
N ARG A 136 3.69 3.20 4.47
CA ARG A 136 4.02 4.35 5.32
C ARG A 136 5.51 4.73 5.26
N VAL A 137 6.14 4.62 4.09
CA VAL A 137 7.59 4.86 3.92
C VAL A 137 8.01 6.23 4.45
N HIS A 138 7.17 7.25 4.25
CA HIS A 138 7.34 8.61 4.76
C HIS A 138 7.43 8.74 6.30
N LEU A 139 6.91 7.78 7.08
CA LEU A 139 7.05 7.81 8.54
C LEU A 139 8.42 7.32 9.01
N PHE A 140 9.04 6.43 8.24
CA PHE A 140 10.30 5.76 8.61
C PHE A 140 11.52 6.34 7.87
N HIS A 141 11.29 6.99 6.73
CA HIS A 141 12.34 7.47 5.83
C HIS A 141 12.11 8.94 5.49
N SER A 142 12.98 9.83 6.00
CA SER A 142 12.84 11.27 5.79
C SER A 142 12.83 11.70 4.31
N PRO A 143 13.64 11.11 3.39
CA PRO A 143 13.57 11.52 1.99
C PRO A 143 12.19 11.30 1.36
N PHE A 144 11.48 10.23 1.75
CA PHE A 144 10.11 9.96 1.29
C PHE A 144 9.07 10.87 1.94
N ARG A 145 9.32 11.34 3.18
CA ARG A 145 8.49 12.35 3.82
C ARG A 145 8.57 13.68 3.10
N ASP A 146 9.78 14.12 2.81
CA ASP A 146 10.04 15.38 2.13
C ASP A 146 9.49 15.33 0.70
N LEU A 147 9.60 14.18 0.02
CA LEU A 147 9.02 13.94 -1.30
C LEU A 147 7.50 14.05 -1.27
N LEU A 148 6.86 13.35 -0.32
CA LEU A 148 5.40 13.34 -0.18
C LEU A 148 4.88 14.76 0.10
N ASN A 149 5.51 15.47 1.04
CA ASN A 149 5.15 16.85 1.36
C ASN A 149 5.31 17.77 0.14
N ARG A 150 6.40 17.63 -0.62
CA ARG A 150 6.62 18.41 -1.84
C ARG A 150 5.54 18.18 -2.89
N LEU A 151 5.23 16.92 -3.18
CA LEU A 151 4.20 16.57 -4.18
C LEU A 151 2.85 17.20 -3.86
N PHE A 152 2.42 17.13 -2.61
CA PHE A 152 1.13 17.69 -2.20
C PHE A 152 1.14 19.21 -2.06
N SER A 153 2.30 19.84 -1.76
CA SER A 153 2.47 21.29 -1.88
C SER A 153 2.24 21.73 -3.32
N GLU A 154 2.89 21.09 -4.29
CA GLU A 154 2.74 21.43 -5.71
C GLU A 154 1.32 21.17 -6.25
N LEU A 155 0.63 20.15 -5.75
CA LEU A 155 -0.79 19.93 -6.07
C LEU A 155 -1.67 21.05 -5.50
N THR A 156 -1.43 21.47 -4.26
CA THR A 156 -2.19 22.54 -3.58
C THR A 156 -1.94 23.90 -4.22
N GLU A 157 -0.67 24.23 -4.53
CA GLU A 157 -0.28 25.48 -5.20
C GLU A 157 -0.95 25.60 -6.58
N ALA A 158 -1.12 24.48 -7.27
CA ALA A 158 -1.68 24.49 -8.61
C ALA A 158 -3.22 24.35 -8.65
N ASN A 159 -3.83 23.84 -7.58
CA ASN A 159 -5.27 23.80 -7.41
C ASN A 159 -5.61 24.25 -5.97
N PRO A 160 -5.85 25.54 -5.74
CA PRO A 160 -6.15 26.05 -4.40
C PRO A 160 -7.38 25.43 -3.74
N ASP A 161 -8.33 24.89 -4.52
CA ASP A 161 -9.52 24.18 -4.01
C ASP A 161 -9.20 22.74 -3.56
N PHE A 162 -8.02 22.23 -3.91
CA PHE A 162 -7.53 20.93 -3.45
C PHE A 162 -7.02 21.04 -2.01
N HIS A 163 -7.87 20.67 -1.06
CA HIS A 163 -7.54 20.65 0.36
C HIS A 163 -7.27 19.22 0.85
N CYS A 164 -6.00 18.82 0.81
CA CYS A 164 -5.53 17.59 1.44
C CYS A 164 -5.23 17.84 2.92
N PHE A 165 -5.87 17.09 3.83
CA PHE A 165 -5.59 17.18 5.27
C PHE A 165 -4.86 15.95 5.84
N ASN A 166 -4.74 14.88 5.05
CA ASN A 166 -3.99 13.69 5.42
C ASN A 166 -3.44 13.02 4.16
N GLN A 167 -2.20 12.53 4.22
CA GLN A 167 -1.54 11.88 3.10
C GLN A 167 -0.64 10.76 3.60
N THR A 168 -0.51 9.69 2.81
CA THR A 168 0.31 8.53 3.12
C THR A 168 0.97 8.03 1.84
N GLY A 169 2.27 7.79 1.89
CA GLY A 169 3.03 7.17 0.81
C GLY A 169 3.29 5.69 1.07
N THR A 170 3.09 4.86 0.04
CA THR A 170 3.44 3.45 -0.05
C THR A 170 4.36 3.25 -1.25
N LEU A 171 5.51 2.61 -1.04
CA LEU A 171 6.38 2.22 -2.15
C LEU A 171 6.03 0.81 -2.59
N ILE A 172 5.84 0.63 -3.89
CA ILE A 172 5.49 -0.64 -4.51
C ILE A 172 6.66 -1.08 -5.39
N VAL A 173 7.25 -2.23 -5.06
CA VAL A 173 8.33 -2.85 -5.84
C VAL A 173 7.84 -4.20 -6.33
N SER A 174 7.91 -4.46 -7.62
CA SER A 174 7.24 -5.62 -8.21
C SER A 174 7.98 -6.20 -9.40
N SER A 175 7.88 -7.51 -9.55
CA SER A 175 8.60 -8.26 -10.58
C SER A 175 8.13 -7.93 -12.00
N PRO A 176 8.96 -8.16 -13.03
CA PRO A 176 8.66 -7.76 -14.41
C PRO A 176 7.36 -8.32 -15.00
N LYS A 177 6.87 -9.44 -14.47
CA LYS A 177 5.65 -10.12 -14.93
C LYS A 177 4.54 -10.13 -13.88
N ALA A 178 4.70 -9.39 -12.78
CA ALA A 178 3.68 -9.31 -11.75
C ALA A 178 2.40 -8.68 -12.30
N LEU A 179 1.25 -9.18 -11.85
CA LEU A 179 -0.05 -8.58 -12.10
C LEU A 179 -0.70 -8.25 -10.77
N VAL A 180 -1.43 -7.14 -10.71
CA VAL A 180 -2.30 -6.77 -9.58
C VAL A 180 -3.72 -7.03 -10.02
N TYR A 181 -4.40 -7.91 -9.28
CA TYR A 181 -5.76 -8.32 -9.57
C TYR A 181 -6.75 -7.17 -9.50
N TYR A 182 -7.93 -7.35 -10.10
CA TYR A 182 -9.03 -6.40 -10.03
C TYR A 182 -9.41 -6.09 -8.57
N HIS A 183 -9.42 -4.80 -8.24
CA HIS A 183 -9.71 -4.27 -6.90
C HIS A 183 -10.26 -2.84 -7.00
N ALA A 184 -10.83 -2.33 -5.91
CA ALA A 184 -11.30 -0.96 -5.80
C ALA A 184 -10.95 -0.38 -4.42
N ASP A 185 -10.19 0.72 -4.43
CA ASP A 185 -9.69 1.31 -3.20
C ASP A 185 -10.76 2.13 -2.49
N ALA A 186 -10.71 2.15 -1.16
CA ALA A 186 -11.59 3.01 -0.37
C ALA A 186 -11.18 4.48 -0.51
N GLN A 187 -9.88 4.78 -0.43
CA GLN A 187 -9.35 6.14 -0.49
C GLN A 187 -8.93 6.53 -1.90
N PRO A 188 -8.94 7.84 -2.24
CA PRO A 188 -8.36 8.28 -3.50
C PRO A 188 -6.84 8.13 -3.44
N ASN A 189 -6.25 7.76 -4.57
CA ASN A 189 -4.83 7.52 -4.71
C ASN A 189 -4.29 8.16 -6.01
N LEU A 190 -2.98 8.39 -6.04
CA LEU A 190 -2.21 8.71 -7.24
C LEU A 190 -1.07 7.71 -7.34
N LEU A 191 -0.88 7.12 -8.53
CA LEU A 191 0.19 6.15 -8.77
C LEU A 191 1.30 6.79 -9.60
N TRP A 192 2.39 7.14 -8.93
CA TRP A 192 3.58 7.75 -9.52
C TRP A 192 4.55 6.66 -9.98
N HIS A 193 4.78 6.53 -11.28
CA HIS A 193 5.60 5.45 -11.82
C HIS A 193 7.05 5.88 -12.04
N VAL A 194 7.98 5.07 -11.53
CA VAL A 194 9.39 5.45 -11.40
C VAL A 194 10.29 4.56 -12.24
N ARG A 195 10.03 3.25 -12.32
CA ARG A 195 10.84 2.29 -13.07
C ARG A 195 9.99 1.19 -13.67
N GLY A 196 10.42 0.65 -14.81
CA GLY A 196 9.72 -0.39 -15.54
C GLY A 196 8.61 0.19 -16.41
N SER A 197 7.75 -0.69 -16.91
CA SER A 197 6.54 -0.31 -17.65
C SER A 197 5.37 -1.16 -17.19
N LYS A 198 4.19 -0.55 -17.11
CA LYS A 198 2.94 -1.18 -16.69
C LYS A 198 1.83 -0.90 -17.68
N ARG A 199 0.90 -1.84 -17.78
CA ARG A 199 -0.43 -1.61 -18.35
C ARG A 199 -1.45 -1.54 -17.22
N VAL A 200 -2.29 -0.51 -17.23
CA VAL A 200 -3.31 -0.25 -16.22
C VAL A 200 -4.67 -0.25 -16.91
N TRP A 201 -5.60 -1.02 -16.37
CA TRP A 201 -7.01 -0.98 -16.76
C TRP A 201 -7.76 -0.22 -15.67
N VAL A 202 -8.38 0.89 -16.04
CA VAL A 202 -9.20 1.71 -15.16
C VAL A 202 -10.64 1.59 -15.61
N TYR A 203 -11.52 1.25 -14.68
CA TYR A 203 -12.94 1.03 -14.97
C TYR A 203 -13.76 2.21 -14.42
N PRO A 204 -14.94 2.49 -15.00
CA PRO A 204 -15.84 3.52 -14.50
C PRO A 204 -16.13 3.37 -13.01
N ALA A 205 -16.00 4.47 -12.26
CA ALA A 205 -16.49 4.52 -10.88
C ALA A 205 -18.03 4.54 -10.87
N GLU A 206 -18.61 4.09 -9.74
CA GLU A 206 -20.05 4.15 -9.48
C GLU A 206 -20.92 3.33 -10.46
N ASP A 207 -20.33 2.38 -11.18
CA ASP A 207 -21.03 1.40 -12.01
C ASP A 207 -21.37 0.14 -11.19
N ALA A 208 -22.67 -0.08 -10.97
CA ALA A 208 -23.17 -1.19 -10.16
C ALA A 208 -22.94 -2.58 -10.79
N GLU A 209 -22.64 -2.68 -12.09
CA GLU A 209 -22.29 -3.96 -12.71
C GLU A 209 -20.83 -4.36 -12.42
N LEU A 210 -19.97 -3.37 -12.15
CA LEU A 210 -18.54 -3.53 -11.92
C LEU A 210 -18.20 -3.75 -10.45
N ILE A 211 -18.97 -3.14 -9.55
CA ILE A 211 -18.81 -3.30 -8.11
C ILE A 211 -20.13 -3.08 -7.37
N ASP A 212 -20.49 -4.04 -6.51
CA ASP A 212 -21.69 -3.92 -5.69
C ASP A 212 -21.50 -2.88 -4.57
N GLN A 213 -22.58 -2.14 -4.26
CA GLN A 213 -22.55 -1.14 -3.21
C GLN A 213 -22.23 -1.74 -1.83
N GLU A 214 -22.77 -2.91 -1.49
CA GLU A 214 -22.54 -3.54 -0.19
C GLU A 214 -21.07 -3.95 -0.05
N LEU A 215 -20.44 -4.35 -1.15
CA LEU A 215 -19.02 -4.66 -1.19
C LEU A 215 -18.17 -3.40 -0.96
N MET A 216 -18.51 -2.27 -1.60
CA MET A 216 -17.87 -0.99 -1.30
C MET A 216 -18.08 -0.55 0.15
N GLU A 217 -19.28 -0.76 0.70
CA GLU A 217 -19.58 -0.51 2.12
C GLU A 217 -18.66 -1.33 3.04
N ASP A 218 -18.46 -2.62 2.73
CA ASP A 218 -17.55 -3.52 3.47
C ASP A 218 -16.08 -3.09 3.34
N ILE A 219 -15.63 -2.66 2.15
CA ILE A 219 -14.28 -2.10 1.92
C ILE A 219 -14.06 -0.83 2.75
N PHE A 220 -14.97 0.15 2.66
CA PHE A 220 -14.88 1.41 3.43
C PHE A 220 -14.85 1.19 4.95
N ALA A 221 -15.57 0.18 5.43
CA ALA A 221 -15.62 -0.19 6.84
C ALA A 221 -14.51 -1.19 7.24
N SER A 222 -13.63 -1.57 6.31
CA SER A 222 -12.50 -2.50 6.51
C SER A 222 -12.91 -3.90 6.97
N TYR A 223 -14.11 -4.37 6.58
CA TYR A 223 -14.54 -5.75 6.83
C TYR A 223 -13.98 -6.75 5.83
N ILE A 224 -13.65 -6.26 4.65
CA ILE A 224 -12.92 -6.97 3.61
C ILE A 224 -11.82 -6.06 3.10
N ASP A 225 -10.83 -6.65 2.44
CA ASP A 225 -9.81 -5.94 1.71
C ASP A 225 -10.35 -5.43 0.36
N GLU A 226 -9.54 -4.68 -0.39
CA GLU A 226 -9.99 -3.92 -1.57
C GLU A 226 -10.28 -4.80 -2.80
N GLU A 227 -9.99 -6.10 -2.70
CA GLU A 227 -10.23 -7.08 -3.74
C GLU A 227 -11.72 -7.35 -3.98
N VAL A 228 -12.15 -7.26 -5.25
CA VAL A 228 -13.55 -7.50 -5.64
C VAL A 228 -13.66 -8.51 -6.79
N PRO A 229 -14.82 -9.17 -7.00
CA PRO A 229 -14.99 -10.13 -8.08
C PRO A 229 -14.69 -9.52 -9.45
N TYR A 230 -13.94 -10.25 -10.26
CA TYR A 230 -13.63 -9.89 -11.64
C TYR A 230 -14.43 -10.78 -12.59
N ARG A 231 -14.87 -10.19 -13.70
CA ARG A 231 -15.43 -10.92 -14.83
C ARG A 231 -14.81 -10.36 -16.10
N ARG A 232 -14.48 -11.24 -17.05
CA ARG A 232 -13.77 -10.84 -18.27
C ARG A 232 -14.54 -9.82 -19.11
N GLU A 233 -15.87 -9.88 -19.11
CA GLU A 233 -16.71 -8.88 -19.80
C GLU A 233 -16.53 -7.44 -19.28
N PHE A 234 -16.00 -7.26 -18.06
CA PHE A 234 -15.73 -5.92 -17.53
C PHE A 234 -14.71 -5.15 -18.37
N ASP A 235 -13.82 -5.86 -19.07
CA ASP A 235 -12.81 -5.24 -19.93
C ASP A 235 -13.40 -4.39 -21.06
N GLU A 236 -14.66 -4.65 -21.46
CA GLU A 236 -15.37 -3.84 -22.44
C GLU A 236 -15.62 -2.40 -21.96
N LYS A 237 -15.60 -2.18 -20.63
CA LYS A 237 -15.78 -0.86 -20.00
C LYS A 237 -14.45 -0.21 -19.60
N ALA A 238 -13.32 -0.91 -19.73
CA ALA A 238 -12.04 -0.41 -19.25
C ALA A 238 -11.44 0.64 -20.19
N ILE A 239 -10.86 1.68 -19.60
CA ILE A 239 -9.88 2.52 -20.28
C ILE A 239 -8.50 1.96 -19.96
N VAL A 240 -7.74 1.62 -21.01
CA VAL A 240 -6.44 0.99 -20.88
C VAL A 240 -5.33 2.00 -21.12
N PHE A 241 -4.38 2.04 -20.18
CA PHE A 241 -3.24 2.95 -20.23
C PHE A 241 -1.94 2.16 -20.16
N ASP A 242 -0.94 2.56 -20.95
CA ASP A 242 0.44 2.14 -20.76
C ASP A 242 1.18 3.24 -19.98
N LEU A 243 1.79 2.86 -18.87
CA LEU A 243 2.43 3.74 -17.89
C LEU A 243 3.94 3.49 -17.88
N ASN A 244 4.71 4.56 -18.06
CA ASN A 244 6.16 4.58 -18.20
C ASN A 244 6.82 5.38 -17.06
N PRO A 245 8.15 5.25 -16.87
CA PRO A 245 8.87 6.05 -15.89
C PRO A 245 8.63 7.55 -16.08
N GLY A 246 8.33 8.25 -14.99
CA GLY A 246 8.03 9.67 -15.03
C GLY A 246 6.58 10.00 -15.34
N GLU A 247 5.68 9.01 -15.32
CA GLU A 247 4.24 9.22 -15.46
C GLU A 247 3.50 8.93 -14.16
N VAL A 248 2.60 9.84 -13.80
CA VAL A 248 1.58 9.62 -12.78
C VAL A 248 0.28 9.32 -13.47
N ILE A 249 -0.44 8.31 -12.98
CA ILE A 249 -1.81 8.05 -13.36
C ILE A 249 -2.73 8.28 -12.17
N SER A 250 -3.93 8.76 -12.45
CA SER A 250 -5.01 8.87 -11.49
C SER A 250 -6.35 8.45 -12.10
N TRP A 251 -7.33 8.23 -11.24
CA TRP A 251 -8.71 7.92 -11.60
C TRP A 251 -9.67 8.45 -10.51
N PRO A 252 -10.99 8.52 -10.79
CA PRO A 252 -11.96 8.87 -9.77
C PRO A 252 -11.89 7.92 -8.56
N GLN A 253 -12.12 8.43 -7.35
CA GLN A 253 -12.18 7.60 -6.14
C GLN A 253 -13.15 6.41 -6.33
N ASN A 254 -12.72 5.21 -5.93
CA ASN A 254 -13.46 3.95 -6.06
C ASN A 254 -13.62 3.42 -7.49
N SER A 255 -12.98 4.00 -8.50
CA SER A 255 -12.82 3.33 -9.80
C SER A 255 -12.09 2.00 -9.60
N PRO A 256 -12.71 0.86 -9.98
CA PRO A 256 -11.99 -0.39 -9.99
C PRO A 256 -10.81 -0.31 -10.96
N HIS A 257 -9.77 -1.07 -10.68
CA HIS A 257 -8.59 -1.11 -11.53
C HIS A 257 -7.80 -2.41 -11.36
N ARG A 258 -6.99 -2.73 -12.38
CA ARG A 258 -6.01 -3.82 -12.37
C ARG A 258 -4.78 -3.43 -13.15
N ILE A 259 -3.66 -4.11 -12.88
CA ILE A 259 -2.35 -3.74 -13.43
C ILE A 259 -1.62 -4.98 -13.92
N ARG A 260 -0.92 -4.88 -15.05
CA ARG A 260 0.08 -5.86 -15.49
C ARG A 260 1.41 -5.16 -15.68
N ASN A 261 2.46 -5.68 -15.09
CA ASN A 261 3.82 -5.27 -15.45
C ASN A 261 4.16 -5.88 -16.82
N VAL A 262 4.65 -5.05 -17.74
CA VAL A 262 4.96 -5.45 -19.12
C VAL A 262 6.45 -5.38 -19.44
N GLY A 263 7.26 -4.78 -18.56
CA GLY A 263 8.71 -4.75 -18.72
C GLY A 263 9.46 -4.29 -17.47
N GLY A 264 10.63 -4.91 -17.23
CA GLY A 264 11.60 -4.53 -16.20
C GLY A 264 11.14 -4.68 -14.75
N LEU A 265 12.06 -4.50 -13.79
CA LEU A 265 11.66 -4.32 -12.39
C LEU A 265 10.81 -3.06 -12.27
N ASN A 266 9.65 -3.20 -11.65
CA ASN A 266 8.69 -2.12 -11.56
C ASN A 266 8.72 -1.46 -10.19
N VAL A 267 8.90 -0.14 -10.18
CA VAL A 267 8.86 0.69 -8.97
C VAL A 267 7.81 1.78 -9.16
N SER A 268 6.85 1.85 -8.23
CA SER A 268 5.85 2.91 -8.17
C SER A 268 5.77 3.45 -6.75
N PHE A 269 5.59 4.75 -6.61
CA PHE A 269 5.19 5.37 -5.37
C PHE A 269 3.67 5.60 -5.45
N SER A 270 2.90 4.95 -4.58
CA SER A 270 1.46 5.18 -4.47
C SER A 270 1.22 6.14 -3.32
N THR A 271 0.49 7.23 -3.59
CA THR A 271 0.13 8.22 -2.57
C THR A 271 -1.36 8.22 -2.37
N ILE A 272 -1.79 7.89 -1.16
CA ILE A 272 -3.18 8.00 -0.72
C ILE A 272 -3.35 9.36 -0.04
N TYR A 273 -4.51 9.98 -0.23
CA TYR A 273 -4.84 11.27 0.39
C TYR A 273 -6.28 11.36 0.87
N GLU A 274 -6.53 12.28 1.79
CA GLU A 274 -7.87 12.58 2.28
C GLU A 274 -8.22 14.05 2.07
N THR A 275 -9.39 14.27 1.49
CA THR A 275 -10.04 15.57 1.30
C THR A 275 -11.40 15.53 2.00
N GLU A 276 -12.03 16.68 2.19
CA GLU A 276 -13.38 16.71 2.76
C GLU A 276 -14.38 15.86 1.95
N PRO A 277 -14.40 15.92 0.60
CA PRO A 277 -15.20 15.00 -0.20
C PRO A 277 -14.93 13.52 0.06
N SER A 278 -13.66 13.07 0.04
CA SER A 278 -13.36 11.65 0.22
C SER A 278 -13.70 11.16 1.64
N SER A 279 -13.54 12.03 2.64
CA SER A 279 -13.96 11.76 4.02
C SER A 279 -15.47 11.63 4.15
N ARG A 280 -16.24 12.51 3.49
CA ARG A 280 -17.70 12.47 3.49
C ARG A 280 -18.24 11.23 2.78
N ARG A 281 -17.62 10.83 1.66
CA ARG A 281 -17.90 9.57 0.98
C ARG A 281 -17.70 8.39 1.92
N LYS A 282 -16.52 8.27 2.53
CA LYS A 282 -16.21 7.23 3.53
C LYS A 282 -17.27 7.17 4.64
N LEU A 283 -17.61 8.31 5.24
CA LEU A 283 -18.62 8.37 6.30
C LEU A 283 -20.01 7.93 5.82
N THR A 284 -20.38 8.25 4.57
CA THR A 284 -21.66 7.87 3.97
C THR A 284 -21.74 6.36 3.79
N TYR A 285 -20.70 5.73 3.21
CA TYR A 285 -20.64 4.28 3.03
C TYR A 285 -20.59 3.53 4.37
N CYS A 286 -19.74 3.97 5.31
CA CYS A 286 -19.72 3.33 6.64
C CYS A 286 -21.06 3.48 7.38
N ALA A 287 -21.75 4.61 7.24
CA ALA A 287 -23.08 4.81 7.82
C ALA A 287 -24.12 3.87 7.19
N ASN A 288 -24.14 3.75 5.86
CA ASN A 288 -25.04 2.83 5.16
C ASN A 288 -24.83 1.39 5.65
N ARG A 289 -23.57 0.97 5.70
CA ARG A 289 -23.20 -0.35 6.20
C ARG A 289 -23.72 -0.60 7.61
N LEU A 290 -23.42 0.32 8.53
CA LEU A 290 -23.81 0.21 9.93
C LEU A 290 -25.32 0.11 10.07
N LEU A 291 -26.05 1.03 9.44
CA LEU A 291 -27.50 1.09 9.49
C LEU A 291 -28.13 -0.18 8.91
N ARG A 292 -27.61 -0.70 7.79
CA ARG A 292 -28.13 -1.91 7.13
C ARG A 292 -27.76 -3.21 7.85
N ARG A 293 -26.47 -3.40 8.17
CA ARG A 293 -25.93 -4.67 8.69
C ARG A 293 -26.12 -4.83 10.20
N THR A 294 -26.10 -3.74 10.96
CA THR A 294 -26.18 -3.79 12.43
C THR A 294 -27.57 -3.41 12.94
N TYR A 295 -28.23 -2.44 12.30
CA TYR A 295 -29.54 -1.94 12.76
C TYR A 295 -30.71 -2.29 11.82
N HIS A 296 -30.45 -3.03 10.74
CA HIS A 296 -31.47 -3.50 9.78
C HIS A 296 -32.35 -2.39 9.17
N LEU A 297 -31.80 -1.18 9.03
CA LEU A 297 -32.47 -0.04 8.40
C LEU A 297 -32.11 0.04 6.89
N PRO A 298 -33.07 0.39 6.01
CA PRO A 298 -32.87 0.37 4.55
C PRO A 298 -32.09 1.60 4.03
N ALA A 299 -30.85 1.80 4.49
CA ALA A 299 -30.00 2.91 4.09
C ALA A 299 -29.21 2.61 2.79
N ARG A 300 -29.80 2.88 1.62
CA ARG A 300 -29.15 2.62 0.32
C ARG A 300 -28.57 3.84 -0.41
N SER A 301 -29.09 5.05 -0.18
CA SER A 301 -28.58 6.23 -0.90
C SER A 301 -27.09 6.48 -0.64
N THR A 302 -26.30 6.59 -1.69
CA THR A 302 -24.87 6.97 -1.66
C THR A 302 -24.64 8.46 -1.92
N LYS A 303 -25.71 9.25 -2.08
CA LYS A 303 -25.61 10.71 -2.22
C LYS A 303 -24.82 11.30 -1.06
N GLU A 304 -23.79 12.07 -1.39
CA GLU A 304 -22.91 12.69 -0.41
C GLU A 304 -23.40 14.07 0.06
N THR A 305 -24.43 14.62 -0.58
CA THR A 305 -24.96 15.95 -0.31
C THR A 305 -26.40 15.90 0.22
N GLY A 306 -26.85 17.03 0.79
CA GLY A 306 -28.19 17.16 1.35
C GLY A 306 -28.33 16.67 2.80
N ILE A 307 -29.53 16.82 3.34
CA ILE A 307 -29.83 16.57 4.77
C ILE A 307 -29.61 15.10 5.14
N SER A 308 -30.02 14.16 4.28
CA SER A 308 -29.86 12.72 4.53
C SER A 308 -28.38 12.33 4.66
N ALA A 309 -27.51 12.82 3.78
CA ALA A 309 -26.07 12.55 3.82
C ALA A 309 -25.42 13.11 5.10
N ARG A 310 -25.79 14.35 5.47
CA ARG A 310 -25.32 14.97 6.73
C ARG A 310 -25.74 14.17 7.95
N LEU A 311 -27.01 13.76 8.00
CA LEU A 311 -27.54 12.95 9.10
C LEU A 311 -26.79 11.62 9.20
N LYS A 312 -26.57 10.90 8.09
CA LYS A 312 -25.77 9.67 8.05
C LYS A 312 -24.36 9.86 8.62
N CYS A 313 -23.66 10.91 8.18
CA CYS A 313 -22.33 11.23 8.67
C CYS A 313 -22.32 11.52 10.18
N LEU A 314 -23.30 12.28 10.68
CA LEU A 314 -23.45 12.59 12.10
C LEU A 314 -23.78 11.33 12.92
N THR A 315 -24.72 10.51 12.45
CA THR A 315 -25.08 9.23 13.07
C THR A 315 -23.86 8.34 13.20
N TYR A 316 -23.10 8.12 12.11
CA TYR A 316 -21.92 7.27 12.15
C TYR A 316 -20.84 7.81 13.11
N ARG A 317 -20.57 9.13 13.08
CA ARG A 317 -19.62 9.77 14.01
C ARG A 317 -20.06 9.61 15.46
N GLY A 318 -21.35 9.81 15.75
CA GLY A 318 -21.94 9.65 17.08
C GLY A 318 -21.83 8.21 17.57
N PHE A 319 -22.25 7.25 16.75
CA PHE A 319 -22.23 5.82 17.09
C PHE A 319 -20.79 5.34 17.31
N ARG A 320 -19.84 5.80 16.48
CA ARG A 320 -18.42 5.51 16.67
C ARG A 320 -17.90 6.07 17.99
N LYS A 321 -18.27 7.30 18.36
CA LYS A 321 -17.87 7.93 19.63
C LYS A 321 -18.45 7.19 20.85
N LEU A 322 -19.66 6.63 20.70
CA LEU A 322 -20.34 5.84 21.73
C LEU A 322 -19.90 4.36 21.79
N GLY A 323 -18.99 3.92 20.90
CA GLY A 323 -18.56 2.52 20.84
C GLY A 323 -19.59 1.57 20.24
N LEU A 324 -20.59 2.09 19.54
CA LEU A 324 -21.69 1.32 18.92
C LEU A 324 -21.38 0.85 17.49
N VAL A 325 -20.23 1.25 16.93
CA VAL A 325 -19.74 0.73 15.65
C VAL A 325 -18.92 -0.53 15.95
N PRO A 326 -19.33 -1.71 15.45
CA PRO A 326 -18.57 -2.92 15.68
C PRO A 326 -17.16 -2.79 15.07
N VAL A 327 -16.18 -3.38 15.75
CA VAL A 327 -14.80 -3.38 15.28
C VAL A 327 -14.68 -4.40 14.13
N PRO A 328 -14.21 -4.00 12.95
CA PRO A 328 -14.01 -4.94 11.87
C PRO A 328 -12.95 -5.99 12.23
N PRO A 329 -13.05 -7.22 11.68
CA PRO A 329 -12.02 -8.22 11.86
C PRO A 329 -10.69 -7.74 11.27
N ARG A 330 -9.59 -8.19 11.85
CA ARG A 330 -8.25 -7.95 11.32
C ARG A 330 -7.78 -9.21 10.60
N ARG A 331 -7.13 -9.05 9.45
CA ARG A 331 -6.59 -10.17 8.67
C ARG A 331 -5.19 -10.53 9.15
N ALA A 332 -4.97 -11.84 9.35
CA ALA A 332 -3.65 -12.41 9.58
C ALA A 332 -3.20 -13.14 8.32
N TYR A 333 -1.92 -12.99 7.97
CA TYR A 333 -1.33 -13.66 6.82
C TYR A 333 -0.46 -14.83 7.29
N ILE A 334 -1.01 -16.03 7.11
CA ILE A 334 -0.32 -17.30 7.31
C ILE A 334 0.18 -17.77 5.94
N THR A 335 1.41 -18.24 5.87
CA THR A 335 2.02 -18.69 4.61
C THR A 335 2.86 -19.96 4.79
N ARG A 336 3.08 -20.66 3.69
CA ARG A 336 4.08 -21.73 3.55
C ARG A 336 5.21 -21.33 2.61
N LEU A 337 5.32 -20.05 2.27
CA LEU A 337 6.31 -19.53 1.34
C LEU A 337 7.24 -18.56 2.05
N ARG A 338 8.53 -18.62 1.74
CA ARG A 338 9.54 -17.67 2.21
C ARG A 338 10.36 -17.14 1.04
N ILE A 339 10.84 -15.91 1.16
CA ILE A 339 11.76 -15.31 0.19
C ILE A 339 13.00 -16.18 0.00
N ASN A 340 13.32 -16.50 -1.26
CA ASN A 340 14.57 -17.12 -1.68
C ASN A 340 15.01 -16.47 -3.01
N PRO A 341 16.07 -15.64 -3.02
CA PRO A 341 16.52 -14.95 -4.24
C PRO A 341 17.11 -15.88 -5.31
N GLU A 342 17.50 -17.09 -4.95
CA GLU A 342 18.06 -18.10 -5.88
C GLU A 342 16.96 -18.92 -6.56
N ALA A 343 15.75 -18.95 -5.99
CA ALA A 343 14.61 -19.62 -6.58
C ALA A 343 14.07 -18.82 -7.78
N ALA A 344 13.63 -19.51 -8.83
CA ALA A 344 13.13 -18.86 -10.06
C ALA A 344 11.95 -17.90 -9.80
N GLY A 345 11.09 -18.22 -8.82
CA GLY A 345 9.97 -17.35 -8.41
C GLY A 345 10.34 -16.25 -7.41
N GLY A 346 11.57 -16.25 -6.88
CA GLY A 346 12.00 -15.39 -5.77
C GLY A 346 11.55 -15.88 -4.38
N PHE A 347 10.97 -17.08 -4.29
CA PHE A 347 10.47 -17.68 -3.06
C PHE A 347 10.54 -19.21 -3.13
N GLU A 348 10.49 -19.86 -1.97
CA GLU A 348 10.47 -21.32 -1.82
C GLU A 348 9.47 -21.78 -0.75
N PRO A 349 9.01 -23.03 -0.80
CA PRO A 349 8.22 -23.63 0.27
C PRO A 349 8.99 -23.72 1.60
N ILE A 350 8.26 -23.61 2.71
CA ILE A 350 8.77 -23.84 4.07
C ILE A 350 8.42 -25.28 4.48
N ASP A 351 9.45 -26.11 4.68
CA ASP A 351 9.29 -27.52 5.03
C ASP A 351 8.69 -27.75 6.43
N ASP A 352 8.99 -26.86 7.38
CA ASP A 352 8.54 -26.94 8.78
C ASP A 352 7.06 -26.56 9.00
N GLY A 353 6.30 -26.40 7.92
CA GLY A 353 4.88 -26.07 7.93
C GLY A 353 4.59 -24.56 7.88
N PRO A 354 3.30 -24.18 8.00
CA PRO A 354 2.91 -22.79 7.80
C PRO A 354 3.34 -21.89 8.96
N VAL A 355 3.81 -20.70 8.61
CA VAL A 355 4.25 -19.66 9.54
C VAL A 355 3.34 -18.44 9.45
N LEU A 356 3.31 -17.67 10.53
CA LEU A 356 2.78 -16.31 10.48
C LEU A 356 3.84 -15.40 9.84
N THR A 357 3.46 -14.62 8.83
CA THR A 357 4.38 -13.67 8.17
C THR A 357 4.89 -12.60 9.13
N GLU A 358 6.10 -12.06 8.89
CA GLU A 358 6.63 -10.91 9.63
C GLU A 358 5.61 -9.75 9.75
N PHE A 359 4.88 -9.46 8.67
CA PHE A 359 3.84 -8.42 8.63
C PHE A 359 2.51 -8.78 9.30
N SER A 360 2.44 -9.92 9.97
CA SER A 360 1.32 -10.30 10.85
C SER A 360 1.75 -10.56 12.30
N LYS A 361 3.04 -10.83 12.56
CA LYS A 361 3.57 -11.20 13.89
C LYS A 361 3.41 -10.11 14.96
N LYS A 362 3.24 -8.85 14.58
CA LYS A 362 3.00 -7.76 15.54
C LYS A 362 1.60 -7.81 16.17
N GLU A 363 0.62 -8.28 15.39
CA GLU A 363 -0.79 -8.25 15.81
C GLU A 363 -1.35 -9.63 16.12
N PHE A 364 -0.71 -10.70 15.65
CA PHE A 364 -1.19 -12.06 15.79
C PHE A 364 -0.10 -12.99 16.29
N VAL A 365 -0.54 -14.12 16.86
CA VAL A 365 0.30 -15.28 17.16
C VAL A 365 -0.34 -16.51 16.56
N LEU A 366 0.49 -17.45 16.12
CA LEU A 366 0.01 -18.73 15.60
C LEU A 366 -0.18 -19.70 16.77
N LYS A 367 -1.38 -20.27 16.91
CA LYS A 367 -1.71 -21.27 17.93
C LYS A 367 -2.24 -22.53 17.26
N LYS A 368 -1.93 -23.69 17.85
CA LYS A 368 -2.59 -24.96 17.49
C LYS A 368 -3.86 -25.10 18.31
N ASP A 369 -4.96 -25.44 17.66
CA ASP A 369 -6.18 -25.85 18.35
C ASP A 369 -6.04 -27.27 18.91
N ARG A 370 -7.06 -27.73 19.65
CA ARG A 370 -7.08 -29.08 20.27
C ARG A 370 -7.03 -30.23 19.26
N TRP A 371 -7.21 -29.95 17.98
CA TRP A 371 -7.13 -30.91 16.87
C TRP A 371 -5.83 -30.76 16.05
N GLY A 372 -4.88 -29.95 16.52
CA GLY A 372 -3.60 -29.71 15.86
C GLY A 372 -3.66 -28.75 14.68
N ARG A 373 -4.80 -28.12 14.39
CA ARG A 373 -4.92 -27.14 13.30
C ARG A 373 -4.36 -25.79 13.74
N LEU A 374 -3.60 -25.15 12.86
CA LEU A 374 -3.00 -23.85 13.11
C LEU A 374 -4.00 -22.74 12.82
N ALA A 375 -4.16 -21.81 13.76
CA ALA A 375 -4.98 -20.61 13.64
C ALA A 375 -4.22 -19.39 14.14
N ALA A 376 -4.34 -18.27 13.42
CA ALA A 376 -3.84 -16.99 13.89
C ALA A 376 -4.83 -16.40 14.91
N VAL A 377 -4.30 -16.03 16.08
CA VAL A 377 -5.08 -15.42 17.17
C VAL A 377 -4.54 -14.03 17.42
N ALA A 378 -5.44 -13.04 17.49
CA ALA A 378 -5.06 -11.66 17.77
C ALA A 378 -4.38 -11.57 19.14
N GLN A 379 -3.29 -10.82 19.21
CA GLN A 379 -2.62 -10.48 20.44
C GLN A 379 -3.46 -9.43 21.19
N ALA A 380 -3.55 -9.58 22.51
CA ALA A 380 -4.09 -8.51 23.34
C ALA A 380 -3.24 -7.25 23.12
N LYS A 381 -3.86 -6.10 22.84
CA LYS A 381 -3.11 -4.84 22.79
C LYS A 381 -2.40 -4.66 24.14
N PRO A 382 -1.10 -4.31 24.17
CA PRO A 382 -0.52 -3.79 25.39
C PRO A 382 -1.38 -2.60 25.85
N ARG A 383 -1.80 -2.63 27.12
CA ARG A 383 -2.66 -1.61 27.73
C ARG A 383 -2.00 -0.24 27.72
#